data_AF-A0AAE2DV73-F1
#
_entry.id   AF-A0AAE2DV73-F1
#
_cell.length_a   1.000
_cell.length_b   1.000
_cell.length_c   1.000
_cell.angle_alpha   90.00
_cell.angle_beta   90.00
_cell.angle_gamma   90.00
#
_symmetry.space_group_name_H-M   'P 1'
#
loop_
_entity.id
_entity.type
_entity.pdbx_description
1 polymer ?
#
loop_
_entity_poly.entity_id
_entity_poly.type
_entity_poly.pdbx_seq_one_letter_code
_entity_poly.pdbx_strand_id
1 'polypeptide(L)' 'MSTAQISLPKGIGPHAEKLFDAITGASTAEELNRAGGKAEGFVLGLESSKAIKSQIAESLYVIYDDAAAQRSAELA' A
#
# COMPACT_ATOMS: atom_id res chain seq x y z
N MET A 1 4.41 -9.33 -3.08
CA MET A 1 3.77 -9.08 -4.41
C MET A 1 4.00 -7.62 -4.86
N SER A 2 3.72 -7.20 -6.11
CA SER A 2 3.93 -5.80 -6.57
C SER A 2 2.62 -5.11 -6.96
N THR A 3 2.47 -3.82 -6.62
CA THR A 3 1.31 -2.98 -7.00
C THR A 3 1.16 -2.81 -8.51
N ALA A 4 2.20 -3.06 -9.30
CA ALA A 4 2.17 -3.01 -10.77
C ALA A 4 1.23 -4.06 -11.40
N GLN A 5 0.80 -5.07 -10.63
CA GLN A 5 -0.12 -6.11 -11.11
C GLN A 5 -1.59 -5.68 -11.03
N ILE A 6 -1.90 -4.55 -10.38
CA ILE A 6 -3.25 -4.02 -10.28
C ILE A 6 -3.45 -2.95 -11.36
N SER A 7 -4.47 -3.11 -12.20
CA SER A 7 -4.91 -2.07 -13.13
C SER A 7 -5.52 -0.91 -12.36
N LEU A 8 -4.69 0.04 -11.93
CA LEU A 8 -5.11 1.22 -11.18
C LEU A 8 -5.58 2.33 -12.13
N PRO A 9 -6.59 3.13 -11.72
CA PRO A 9 -7.01 4.30 -12.49
C PRO A 9 -5.87 5.30 -12.69
N LYS A 10 -5.96 6.08 -13.77
CA LYS A 10 -4.97 7.11 -14.11
C LYS A 10 -4.80 8.08 -12.93
N GLY A 11 -3.56 8.31 -12.54
CA GLY A 11 -3.19 9.16 -11.40
C GLY A 11 -3.04 8.42 -10.07
N ILE A 12 -3.72 7.28 -9.87
CA ILE A 12 -3.64 6.51 -8.62
C ILE A 12 -2.37 5.64 -8.56
N GLY A 13 -2.00 5.03 -9.69
CA GLY A 13 -0.82 4.15 -9.80
C GLY A 13 0.46 4.72 -9.19
N PRO A 14 0.90 5.94 -9.57
CA PRO A 14 2.12 6.54 -9.01
C PRO A 14 2.06 6.80 -7.50
N HIS A 15 0.88 7.10 -6.95
CA HIS A 15 0.72 7.27 -5.50
C HIS A 15 0.77 5.92 -4.78
N ALA A 16 0.11 4.91 -5.33
CA ALA A 16 0.13 3.55 -4.79
C ALA A 16 1.55 2.95 -4.79
N GLU A 17 2.28 3.14 -5.89
CA GLU A 17 3.67 2.69 -6.01
C GLU A 17 4.60 3.40 -5.02
N LYS A 18 4.45 4.72 -4.84
CA LYS A 18 5.23 5.45 -3.82
C LYS A 18 4.96 4.98 -2.39
N LEU A 19 3.73 4.62 -2.08
CA LEU A 19 3.37 4.09 -0.75
C LEU A 19 3.96 2.69 -0.56
N PHE A 20 3.92 1.86 -1.60
CA PHE A 20 4.56 0.55 -1.59
C PHE A 20 6.07 0.67 -1.38
N ASP A 21 6.74 1.54 -2.14
CA ASP A 21 8.18 1.78 -2.02
C ASP A 21 8.56 2.27 -0.61
N ALA A 22 7.75 3.15 -0.01
CA ALA A 22 7.94 3.60 1.37
C ALA A 22 7.80 2.48 2.40
N ILE A 23 6.91 1.51 2.17
CA ILE A 23 6.76 0.33 3.04
C ILE A 23 8.00 -0.55 2.89
N THR A 24 8.38 -0.91 1.66
CA THR A 24 9.51 -1.81 1.41
C THR A 24 10.87 -1.20 1.75
N GLY A 25 10.99 0.12 1.66
CA GLY A 25 12.20 0.89 1.97
C GLY A 25 12.33 1.33 3.43
N ALA A 26 11.33 1.05 4.29
CA ALA A 26 11.37 1.43 5.69
C ALA A 26 12.61 0.84 6.38
N SER A 27 13.39 1.66 7.09
CA SER A 27 14.62 1.20 7.76
C SER A 27 14.41 0.89 9.25
N THR A 28 13.23 1.24 9.77
CA THR A 28 12.85 1.05 11.17
C THR A 28 11.40 0.63 11.29
N ALA A 29 11.03 -0.01 12.40
CA ALA A 29 9.65 -0.38 12.69
C ALA A 29 8.72 0.85 12.76
N GLU A 30 9.22 2.00 13.23
CA GLU A 30 8.44 3.25 13.26
C GLU A 30 8.15 3.77 11.85
N GLU A 31 9.14 3.77 10.96
CA GLU A 31 8.93 4.14 9.55
C GLU A 31 7.96 3.19 8.86
N LEU A 32 8.07 1.89 9.14
CA LEU A 32 7.19 0.89 8.58
C LEU A 32 5.73 1.10 9.02
N ASN A 33 5.49 1.29 10.31
CA ASN A 33 4.15 1.58 10.84
C ASN A 33 3.57 2.86 10.23
N ARG A 34 4.39 3.90 10.06
CA ARG A 34 3.96 5.15 9.44
C ARG A 34 3.64 4.99 7.96
N ALA A 35 4.42 4.18 7.23
CA ALA A 35 4.19 3.90 5.82
C ALA A 35 2.93 3.03 5.63
N GLY A 36 2.77 1.99 6.44
CA GLY A 36 1.58 1.12 6.46
C GLY A 36 0.30 1.91 6.72
N GLY A 37 0.26 2.71 7.79
CA GLY A 37 -0.93 3.52 8.11
C GLY A 37 -1.28 4.55 7.02
N LYS A 38 -0.28 5.11 6.32
CA LYS A 38 -0.54 5.98 5.15
C LYS A 38 -1.12 5.20 3.97
N ALA A 39 -0.62 3.99 3.73
CA ALA A 39 -1.11 3.13 2.67
C ALA A 39 -2.56 2.70 2.93
N GLU A 40 -2.88 2.27 4.15
CA GLU A 40 -4.25 1.95 4.55
C GLU A 40 -5.20 3.15 4.41
N GLY A 41 -4.80 4.31 4.94
CA GLY A 41 -5.61 5.54 4.82
C GLY A 41 -5.82 5.97 3.36
N PHE A 42 -4.85 5.74 2.48
CA PHE A 42 -4.97 5.99 1.05
C PHE A 42 -6.00 5.06 0.39
N VAL A 43 -5.92 3.75 0.63
CA VAL A 43 -6.88 2.79 0.06
C VAL A 43 -8.30 3.08 0.56
N LEU A 44 -8.45 3.35 1.86
CA LEU A 44 -9.73 3.73 2.46
C LEU A 44 -10.29 5.01 1.83
N GLY A 45 -9.46 6.02 1.61
CA GLY A 45 -9.86 7.28 0.96
C GLY A 45 -10.35 7.06 -0.48
N LEU A 46 -9.67 6.20 -1.25
CA LEU A 46 -10.08 5.84 -2.60
C LEU A 46 -11.40 5.05 -2.62
N GLU A 47 -11.57 4.12 -1.69
CA GLU A 47 -12.79 3.32 -1.57
C GLU A 47 -13.98 4.20 -1.15
N SER A 48 -13.81 5.02 -0.11
CA SER A 48 -14.83 5.94 0.40
C SER A 48 -15.27 6.96 -0.66
N SER A 49 -14.32 7.45 -1.47
CA SER A 49 -14.60 8.36 -2.57
C SER A 49 -15.13 7.67 -3.84
N LYS A 50 -15.27 6.32 -3.83
CA LYS A 50 -15.64 5.51 -4.99
C LYS A 50 -14.73 5.70 -6.20
N ALA A 51 -13.47 6.10 -5.97
CA ALA A 51 -12.47 6.28 -7.01
C ALA A 51 -11.97 4.94 -7.57
N ILE A 52 -12.09 3.87 -6.78
CA ILE A 52 -11.77 2.49 -7.15
C ILE A 52 -12.94 1.55 -6.78
N LYS A 53 -12.97 0.38 -7.41
CA LYS A 53 -13.89 -0.71 -7.04
C LYS A 53 -13.38 -1.43 -5.79
N SER A 54 -14.28 -2.03 -5.00
CA SER A 54 -13.91 -2.80 -3.80
C SER A 54 -12.89 -3.91 -4.07
N GLN A 55 -12.97 -4.59 -5.22
CA GLN A 55 -11.97 -5.60 -5.62
C GLN A 55 -10.54 -5.02 -5.76
N ILE A 56 -10.44 -3.78 -6.24
CA ILE A 56 -9.16 -3.08 -6.38
C ILE A 56 -8.66 -2.63 -5.00
N ALA A 57 -9.56 -2.18 -4.13
CA ALA A 57 -9.23 -1.83 -2.75
C ALA A 57 -8.70 -3.05 -1.98
N GLU A 58 -9.40 -4.18 -2.05
CA GLU A 58 -8.98 -5.45 -1.45
C GLU A 58 -7.59 -5.88 -1.94
N SER A 59 -7.35 -5.81 -3.26
CA SER A 59 -6.04 -6.13 -3.83
C SER A 59 -4.93 -5.23 -3.28
N LEU A 60 -5.20 -3.92 -3.11
CA LEU A 60 -4.24 -2.97 -2.54
C LEU A 60 -3.96 -3.26 -1.07
N TYR A 61 -5.00 -3.52 -0.27
CA TYR A 61 -4.82 -3.89 1.14
C TYR A 61 -3.94 -5.13 1.29
N VAL A 62 -4.20 -6.18 0.52
CA VAL A 62 -3.38 -7.41 0.55
C VAL A 62 -1.93 -7.13 0.16
N ILE A 63 -1.70 -6.34 -0.90
CA ILE A 63 -0.32 -6.05 -1.35
C ILE A 63 0.45 -5.21 -0.32
N TYR A 64 -0.19 -4.22 0.30
CA TYR A 64 0.47 -3.41 1.33
C TYR A 64 0.70 -4.19 2.62
N ASP A 65 -0.25 -5.02 3.03
CA ASP A 65 -0.12 -5.88 4.21
C ASP A 65 1.00 -6.91 4.02
N ASP A 66 1.05 -7.59 2.86
CA ASP A 66 2.12 -8.54 2.49
C ASP A 66 3.49 -7.87 2.51
N ALA A 67 3.61 -6.68 1.90
CA ALA A 67 4.85 -5.92 1.90
C ALA A 67 5.27 -5.47 3.30
N ALA A 68 4.31 -5.03 4.12
CA ALA A 68 4.59 -4.59 5.47
C ALA A 68 4.98 -5.77 6.38
N ALA A 69 4.29 -6.90 6.27
CA ALA A 69 4.61 -8.12 6.99
C ALA A 69 6.01 -8.64 6.62
N GLN A 70 6.32 -8.69 5.32
CA GLN A 70 7.65 -9.08 4.85
C GLN A 70 8.72 -8.14 5.40
N ARG A 71 8.51 -6.81 5.29
CA ARG A 71 9.49 -5.84 5.77
C ARG A 71 9.66 -5.88 7.29
N SER A 72 8.57 -6.07 8.02
CA SER A 72 8.59 -6.24 9.48
C SER A 72 9.46 -7.42 9.89
N ALA A 73 9.33 -8.55 9.17
CA ALA A 73 10.15 -9.73 9.42
C ALA A 73 11.64 -9.51 9.13
N GLU A 74 11.99 -8.64 8.17
CA GLU A 74 13.39 -8.27 7.89
C GLU A 74 13.99 -7.31 8.93
N LEU A 75 13.15 -6.56 9.66
CA LEU A 75 13.55 -5.58 10.68
C LEU A 75 13.61 -6.16 12.11
N ALA A 76 13.19 -7.42 12.29
CA ALA A 76 13.18 -8.15 13.56
C ALA A 76 14.53 -8.82 13.86
#